data_AF-A0A1Y1XLF0-F1
#
_entry.id   AF-A0A1Y1XLF0-F1
#
_cell.length_a   1.000
_cell.length_b   1.000
_cell.length_c   1.000
_cell.angle_alpha   90.00
_cell.angle_beta   90.00
_cell.angle_gamma   90.00
#
_symmetry.space_group_name_H-M   'P 1'
#
loop_
_entity.id
_entity.type
_entity.pdbx_description
1 polymer ?
#
loop_
_entity_poly.entity_id
_entity_poly.type
_entity_poly.pdbx_seq_one_letter_code
_entity_poly.pdbx_strand_id
1 'polypeptide(L)'
;MIKGLPDCLNKLKNLEFLDLNSNTIKEIPDIIYKLENLKSLHISKNSIKSISNKISNLQKLEDLNLSENLISTIPEELFKIQTLKYLNLRKNELTTIPEKLANLKNINTLYLDDNKIDCEIPQSLNNLSKLKYLDLSYNVNLKGKVLINKSLEICLYNNYNYNKAYDICKPKNVEIECLENNETIKYCDDNTNTTIKTKTKTTTTSTTTTTKKTKTTTTTSTSTKKTKTTTTSTSTKKTKTTTTSTTTKKTTTTTTKKTKTTTTTTKTTKKSESTSLGKCGKEYGKCPSGQCCSKYGWCGTTEKHCKLSNGCQSNFGKCLNEDDDLPISTNNKCGKEYGKCPSGQCCSKYGWCGTSEKHCKLSDGCQSNFGKCLNEDDDLPISTNSKCGKEYGKCPSGQCCSKYGWCGTSEKHCKLSNGCQSKFGKCN
;
A
#
# COMPACT_ATOMS: atom_id res chain seq x y z
N MET A 1 22.09 -22.23 -2.12
CA MET A 1 21.14 -21.82 -1.05
C MET A 1 21.79 -22.07 0.30
N ILE A 2 21.95 -21.01 1.08
CA ILE A 2 22.46 -21.00 2.44
C ILE A 2 21.38 -21.50 3.40
N LYS A 3 21.79 -22.22 4.45
CA LYS A 3 20.93 -22.72 5.55
C LYS A 3 21.35 -22.22 6.93
N GLY A 4 22.57 -21.69 7.05
CA GLY A 4 23.20 -21.19 8.27
C GLY A 4 24.55 -20.55 7.93
N LEU A 5 25.14 -19.86 8.88
CA LEU A 5 26.40 -19.10 8.71
C LEU A 5 27.46 -19.60 9.70
N PRO A 6 28.76 -19.58 9.34
CA PRO A 6 29.81 -20.09 10.20
C PRO A 6 30.10 -19.14 11.38
N ASP A 7 30.40 -19.70 12.55
CA ASP A 7 30.66 -18.93 13.78
C ASP A 7 31.86 -17.96 13.68
N CYS A 8 32.75 -18.14 12.71
CA CYS A 8 33.85 -17.21 12.47
C CYS A 8 33.42 -15.86 11.86
N LEU A 9 32.16 -15.71 11.40
CA LEU A 9 31.68 -14.47 10.78
C LEU A 9 31.74 -13.27 11.73
N ASN A 10 31.60 -13.47 13.05
CA ASN A 10 31.72 -12.40 14.05
C ASN A 10 33.14 -11.79 14.17
N LYS A 11 34.15 -12.40 13.53
CA LYS A 11 35.51 -11.84 13.43
C LYS A 11 35.59 -10.73 12.40
N LEU A 12 34.61 -10.60 11.49
CA LEU A 12 34.53 -9.51 10.51
C LEU A 12 34.02 -8.23 11.19
N LYS A 13 34.83 -7.66 12.08
CA LYS A 13 34.45 -6.49 12.89
C LYS A 13 34.15 -5.23 12.07
N ASN A 14 34.56 -5.17 10.80
CA ASN A 14 34.28 -4.06 9.89
C ASN A 14 33.14 -4.36 8.89
N LEU A 15 32.35 -5.42 9.11
CA LEU A 15 31.25 -5.79 8.21
C LEU A 15 30.04 -4.87 8.42
N GLU A 16 29.85 -3.92 7.50
CA GLU A 16 28.74 -2.95 7.54
C GLU A 16 27.51 -3.36 6.71
N PHE A 17 27.67 -4.26 5.73
CA PHE A 17 26.61 -4.73 4.83
C PHE A 17 26.60 -6.27 4.77
N LEU A 18 25.41 -6.88 4.82
CA LEU A 18 25.24 -8.33 4.71
C LEU A 18 23.96 -8.69 3.92
N ASP A 19 24.16 -9.22 2.71
CA ASP A 19 23.10 -9.79 1.88
C ASP A 19 23.03 -11.32 2.04
N LEU A 20 21.83 -11.81 2.34
CA LEU A 20 21.45 -13.22 2.48
C LEU A 20 20.13 -13.50 1.73
N ASN A 21 19.74 -12.63 0.80
CA ASN A 21 18.51 -12.69 0.01
C ASN A 21 18.38 -14.02 -0.77
N SER A 22 17.14 -14.46 -1.02
CA SER A 22 16.83 -15.64 -1.87
C SER A 22 17.49 -16.95 -1.42
N ASN A 23 17.37 -17.28 -0.13
CA ASN A 23 17.97 -18.48 0.48
C ASN A 23 16.91 -19.35 1.20
N THR A 24 17.37 -20.30 2.02
CA THR A 24 16.50 -21.26 2.76
C THR A 24 16.59 -21.08 4.27
N ILE A 25 16.82 -19.85 4.73
CA ILE A 25 17.00 -19.49 6.14
C ILE A 25 15.62 -19.49 6.82
N LYS A 26 15.48 -20.23 7.93
CA LYS A 26 14.21 -20.38 8.69
C LYS A 26 14.11 -19.48 9.92
N GLU A 27 15.24 -18.95 10.37
CA GLU A 27 15.43 -18.08 11.51
C GLU A 27 16.70 -17.27 11.26
N ILE A 28 16.74 -16.01 11.69
CA ILE A 28 17.93 -15.16 11.51
C ILE A 28 19.08 -15.77 12.33
N PRO A 29 20.20 -16.22 11.73
CA PRO A 29 21.25 -16.94 12.47
C PRO A 29 21.86 -16.10 13.59
N ASP A 30 22.03 -16.72 14.75
CA ASP A 30 22.40 -16.06 16.02
C ASP A 30 23.76 -15.32 15.97
N ILE A 31 24.60 -15.68 14.99
CA ILE A 31 25.89 -15.04 14.69
C ILE A 31 25.73 -13.61 14.14
N ILE A 32 24.62 -13.31 13.45
CA ILE A 32 24.36 -11.98 12.88
C ILE A 32 24.20 -10.94 14.00
N TYR A 33 23.55 -11.29 15.11
CA TYR A 33 23.39 -10.41 16.28
C TYR A 33 24.70 -10.12 17.05
N LYS A 34 25.85 -10.57 16.53
CA LYS A 34 27.21 -10.29 17.03
C LYS A 34 28.00 -9.39 16.06
N LEU A 35 27.37 -8.89 15.00
CA LEU A 35 27.92 -7.96 14.00
C LEU A 35 27.61 -6.51 14.41
N GLU A 36 28.27 -6.04 15.48
CA GLU A 36 28.00 -4.74 16.13
C GLU A 36 28.14 -3.50 15.21
N ASN A 37 28.84 -3.64 14.07
CA ASN A 37 29.04 -2.58 13.08
C ASN A 37 28.14 -2.69 11.84
N LEU A 38 27.19 -3.63 11.82
CA LEU A 38 26.29 -3.84 10.69
C LEU A 38 25.29 -2.67 10.54
N LYS A 39 25.29 -2.02 9.37
CA LYS A 39 24.42 -0.91 8.99
C LYS A 39 23.28 -1.34 8.07
N SER A 40 23.48 -2.36 7.24
CA SER A 40 22.46 -2.89 6.33
C SER A 40 22.43 -4.42 6.37
N LEU A 41 21.23 -4.97 6.51
CA LEU A 41 20.97 -6.41 6.61
C LEU A 41 19.79 -6.80 5.72
N HIS A 42 20.05 -7.54 4.65
CA HIS A 42 19.03 -8.02 3.72
C HIS A 42 18.89 -9.54 3.80
N ILE A 43 17.72 -10.03 4.18
CA ILE A 43 17.39 -11.47 4.25
C ILE A 43 16.02 -11.74 3.61
N SER A 44 15.70 -11.01 2.53
CA SER A 44 14.44 -11.20 1.81
C SER A 44 14.35 -12.57 1.13
N LYS A 45 13.15 -13.02 0.74
CA LYS A 45 12.93 -14.27 -0.01
C LYS A 45 13.55 -15.48 0.70
N ASN A 46 13.15 -15.68 1.95
CA ASN A 46 13.63 -16.77 2.81
C ASN A 46 12.41 -17.48 3.45
N SER A 47 12.53 -18.03 4.65
CA SER A 47 11.43 -18.70 5.37
C SER A 47 11.44 -18.34 6.85
N ILE A 48 11.89 -17.14 7.20
CA ILE A 48 12.00 -16.64 8.57
C ILE A 48 10.59 -16.45 9.14
N LYS A 49 10.31 -17.06 10.29
CA LYS A 49 9.01 -16.99 10.96
C LYS A 49 8.90 -15.90 12.03
N SER A 50 10.02 -15.40 12.53
CA SER A 50 10.08 -14.41 13.60
C SER A 50 11.42 -13.68 13.60
N ILE A 51 11.40 -12.46 14.12
CA ILE A 51 12.60 -11.68 14.42
C ILE A 51 12.95 -11.94 15.90
N SER A 52 14.19 -12.29 16.21
CA SER A 52 14.60 -12.49 17.62
C SER A 52 14.68 -11.15 18.35
N ASN A 53 14.42 -11.15 19.65
CA ASN A 53 14.65 -9.99 20.51
C ASN A 53 16.12 -9.50 20.45
N LYS A 54 17.07 -10.39 20.15
CA LYS A 54 18.49 -10.08 19.90
C LYS A 54 18.73 -9.10 18.74
N ILE A 55 17.72 -8.78 17.91
CA ILE A 55 17.82 -7.74 16.87
C ILE A 55 18.26 -6.39 17.45
N SER A 56 17.90 -6.07 18.70
CA SER A 56 18.33 -4.83 19.37
C SER A 56 19.84 -4.73 19.62
N ASN A 57 20.63 -5.80 19.41
CA ASN A 57 22.08 -5.74 19.46
C ASN A 57 22.67 -4.94 18.27
N LEU A 58 21.94 -4.85 17.15
CA LEU A 58 22.38 -4.19 15.93
C LEU A 58 22.14 -2.67 16.01
N GLN A 59 22.73 -2.02 17.02
CA GLN A 59 22.52 -0.59 17.33
C GLN A 59 23.00 0.38 16.24
N LYS A 60 23.70 -0.08 15.21
CA LYS A 60 24.12 0.70 14.04
C LYS A 60 23.30 0.42 12.78
N LEU A 61 22.28 -0.43 12.85
CA LEU A 61 21.48 -0.85 11.70
C LEU A 61 20.57 0.29 11.21
N GLU A 62 20.85 0.78 10.01
CA GLU A 62 20.10 1.82 9.32
C GLU A 62 19.08 1.26 8.31
N ASP A 63 19.33 0.04 7.81
CA ASP A 63 18.56 -0.60 6.75
C ASP A 63 18.31 -2.09 7.05
N LEU A 64 17.03 -2.48 7.11
CA LEU A 64 16.61 -3.85 7.34
C LEU A 64 15.56 -4.28 6.29
N ASN A 65 15.94 -5.24 5.44
CA ASN A 65 15.04 -5.86 4.47
C ASN A 65 14.76 -7.32 4.83
N LEU A 66 13.52 -7.60 5.24
CA LEU A 66 12.99 -8.92 5.60
C LEU A 66 11.77 -9.31 4.74
N SER A 67 11.61 -8.68 3.58
CA SER A 67 10.48 -8.93 2.67
C SER A 67 10.43 -10.37 2.14
N GLU A 68 9.25 -10.85 1.74
CA GLU A 68 9.04 -12.22 1.23
C GLU A 68 9.53 -13.29 2.24
N ASN A 69 9.01 -13.24 3.46
CA ASN A 69 9.27 -14.19 4.55
C ASN A 69 7.92 -14.64 5.19
N LEU A 70 7.96 -15.23 6.38
CA LEU A 70 6.80 -15.77 7.11
C LEU A 70 6.64 -15.10 8.50
N ILE A 71 7.09 -13.85 8.64
CA ILE A 71 7.12 -13.14 9.93
C ILE A 71 5.70 -12.69 10.30
N SER A 72 5.18 -13.17 11.43
CA SER A 72 3.83 -12.84 11.90
C SER A 72 3.75 -11.74 12.95
N THR A 73 4.87 -11.40 13.61
CA THR A 73 4.94 -10.33 14.62
C THR A 73 6.26 -9.56 14.54
N ILE A 74 6.23 -8.29 14.97
CA ILE A 74 7.41 -7.43 15.13
C ILE A 74 7.73 -7.33 16.64
N PRO A 75 8.94 -7.73 17.11
CA PRO A 75 9.31 -7.64 18.52
C PRO A 75 9.59 -6.20 18.94
N GLU A 76 9.33 -5.87 20.21
CA GLU A 76 9.53 -4.52 20.74
C GLU A 76 11.01 -4.09 20.71
N GLU A 77 11.93 -5.05 20.74
CA GLU A 77 13.36 -4.84 20.58
C GLU A 77 13.76 -4.20 19.25
N LEU A 78 13.00 -4.41 18.17
CA LEU A 78 13.28 -3.72 16.90
C LEU A 78 13.16 -2.20 17.08
N PHE A 79 12.20 -1.75 17.87
CA PHE A 79 11.94 -0.32 18.13
C PHE A 79 13.00 0.35 19.01
N LYS A 80 13.95 -0.43 19.56
CA LYS A 80 15.12 0.07 20.30
C LYS A 80 16.28 0.46 19.36
N ILE A 81 16.21 0.13 18.08
CA ILE A 81 17.22 0.50 17.07
C ILE A 81 16.94 1.91 16.56
N GLN A 82 17.43 2.90 17.30
CA GLN A 82 17.18 4.32 16.99
C GLN A 82 17.89 4.82 15.71
N THR A 83 18.80 4.03 15.14
CA THR A 83 19.51 4.28 13.89
C THR A 83 18.73 3.89 12.62
N LEU A 84 17.64 3.12 12.75
CA LEU A 84 16.93 2.55 11.61
C LEU A 84 16.19 3.61 10.77
N LYS A 85 16.49 3.65 9.47
CA LYS A 85 15.95 4.57 8.45
C LYS A 85 15.05 3.84 7.43
N TYR A 86 15.39 2.60 7.09
CA TYR A 86 14.64 1.78 6.14
C TYR A 86 14.22 0.46 6.81
N LEU A 87 12.92 0.15 6.77
CA LEU A 87 12.37 -1.12 7.23
C LEU A 87 11.41 -1.68 6.18
N ASN A 88 11.76 -2.83 5.62
CA ASN A 88 10.92 -3.53 4.66
C ASN A 88 10.48 -4.90 5.18
N LEU A 89 9.18 -5.01 5.46
CA LEU A 89 8.47 -6.21 5.90
C LEU A 89 7.38 -6.62 4.90
N ARG A 90 7.43 -6.12 3.66
CA ARG A 90 6.51 -6.49 2.57
C ARG A 90 6.38 -8.01 2.43
N LYS A 91 5.18 -8.53 2.13
CA LYS A 91 4.97 -9.95 1.79
C LYS A 91 5.40 -10.87 2.91
N ASN A 92 4.73 -10.70 4.05
CA ASN A 92 4.91 -11.45 5.29
C ASN A 92 3.54 -11.83 5.89
N GLU A 93 3.53 -12.30 7.13
CA GLU A 93 2.37 -12.86 7.82
C GLU A 93 1.83 -11.91 8.92
N LEU A 94 2.20 -10.63 8.91
CA LEU A 94 1.88 -9.67 9.98
C LEU A 94 0.38 -9.42 10.07
N THR A 95 -0.20 -9.57 11.26
CA THR A 95 -1.64 -9.36 11.51
C THR A 95 -1.99 -8.01 12.13
N THR A 96 -0.99 -7.28 12.64
CA THR A 96 -1.15 -6.03 13.39
C THR A 96 0.03 -5.09 13.18
N ILE A 97 -0.19 -3.80 13.45
CA ILE A 97 0.85 -2.78 13.51
C ILE A 97 1.02 -2.36 14.99
N PRO A 98 2.15 -2.66 15.67
CA PRO A 98 2.32 -2.26 17.07
C PRO A 98 2.46 -0.75 17.21
N GLU A 99 1.76 -0.13 18.17
CA GLU A 99 1.86 1.33 18.42
C GLU A 99 3.31 1.79 18.67
N LYS A 100 4.11 0.93 19.29
CA LYS A 100 5.53 1.14 19.63
C LYS A 100 6.44 1.25 18.40
N LEU A 101 5.97 0.92 17.20
CA LEU A 101 6.64 1.23 15.94
C LEU A 101 6.91 2.74 15.79
N ALA A 102 6.07 3.58 16.40
CA ALA A 102 6.26 5.03 16.49
C ALA A 102 7.52 5.46 17.28
N ASN A 103 8.25 4.53 17.91
CA ASN A 103 9.53 4.82 18.59
C ASN A 103 10.73 4.82 17.64
N LEU A 104 10.61 4.38 16.38
CA LEU A 104 11.70 4.44 15.39
C LEU A 104 11.90 5.88 14.86
N LYS A 105 12.44 6.78 15.69
CA LYS A 105 12.46 8.24 15.41
C LYS A 105 13.29 8.67 14.20
N ASN A 106 14.06 7.78 13.58
CA ASN A 106 14.80 8.04 12.35
C ASN A 106 14.26 7.34 11.10
N ILE A 107 13.14 6.60 11.19
CA ILE A 107 12.58 5.89 10.05
C ILE A 107 12.14 6.89 8.95
N ASN A 108 12.58 6.63 7.72
CA ASN A 108 12.24 7.36 6.51
C ASN A 108 11.29 6.57 5.59
N THR A 109 11.45 5.25 5.54
CA THR A 109 10.74 4.38 4.61
C THR A 109 10.27 3.11 5.32
N LEU A 110 8.98 2.81 5.21
CA LEU A 110 8.32 1.69 5.87
C LEU A 110 7.41 0.93 4.89
N TYR A 111 7.76 -0.31 4.58
CA TYR A 111 6.92 -1.23 3.80
C TYR A 111 6.28 -2.27 4.72
N LEU A 112 4.95 -2.24 4.79
CA LEU A 112 4.08 -3.16 5.54
C LEU A 112 2.98 -3.74 4.63
N ASP A 113 3.15 -3.60 3.32
CA ASP A 113 2.23 -4.05 2.29
C ASP A 113 2.29 -5.57 2.06
N ASP A 114 1.28 -6.13 1.40
CA ASP A 114 1.20 -7.56 1.09
C ASP A 114 1.30 -8.40 2.40
N ASN A 115 0.40 -8.13 3.35
CA ASN A 115 0.44 -8.71 4.70
C ASN A 115 -0.98 -9.08 5.15
N LYS A 116 -1.16 -9.52 6.41
CA LYS A 116 -2.43 -10.01 6.95
C LYS A 116 -3.09 -9.05 7.94
N ILE A 117 -2.79 -7.74 7.83
CA ILE A 117 -3.24 -6.74 8.79
C ILE A 117 -4.76 -6.54 8.71
N ASP A 118 -5.44 -6.73 9.84
CA ASP A 118 -6.89 -6.61 10.04
C ASP A 118 -7.21 -5.74 11.29
N CYS A 119 -6.41 -4.69 11.52
CA CYS A 119 -6.47 -3.82 12.70
C CYS A 119 -6.60 -2.34 12.35
N GLU A 120 -6.80 -1.50 13.37
CA GLU A 120 -6.74 -0.05 13.22
C GLU A 120 -5.30 0.41 12.89
N ILE A 121 -5.17 1.44 12.07
CA ILE A 121 -3.89 2.11 11.82
C ILE A 121 -3.51 2.90 13.09
N PRO A 122 -2.37 2.62 13.75
CA PRO A 122 -2.00 3.31 14.99
C PRO A 122 -1.72 4.79 14.74
N GLN A 123 -2.53 5.66 15.34
CA GLN A 123 -2.36 7.11 15.22
C GLN A 123 -1.05 7.61 15.85
N SER A 124 -0.36 6.78 16.64
CA SER A 124 1.00 7.02 17.11
C SER A 124 2.01 7.24 15.98
N LEU A 125 1.79 6.63 14.80
CA LEU A 125 2.68 6.77 13.63
C LEU A 125 2.73 8.20 13.07
N ASN A 126 1.76 9.05 13.39
CA ASN A 126 1.83 10.49 13.10
C ASN A 126 3.00 11.20 13.81
N ASN A 127 3.61 10.57 14.82
CA ASN A 127 4.77 11.09 15.56
C ASN A 127 6.13 10.63 14.99
N LEU A 128 6.15 10.09 13.77
CA LEU A 128 7.37 9.70 13.05
C LEU A 128 7.80 10.84 12.11
N SER A 129 8.39 11.90 12.67
CA SER A 129 8.68 13.17 11.99
C SER A 129 9.72 13.14 10.86
N LYS A 130 10.16 11.94 10.44
CA LYS A 130 11.06 11.72 9.30
C LYS A 130 10.51 10.72 8.27
N LEU A 131 9.34 10.12 8.53
CA LEU A 131 8.75 9.08 7.69
C LEU A 131 8.18 9.71 6.42
N LYS A 132 8.88 9.52 5.30
CA LYS A 132 8.55 10.02 3.96
C LYS A 132 7.67 9.06 3.18
N TYR A 133 7.89 7.76 3.34
CA TYR A 133 7.23 6.74 2.53
C TYR A 133 6.61 5.66 3.41
N LEU A 134 5.32 5.38 3.20
CA LEU A 134 4.57 4.32 3.85
C LEU A 134 3.73 3.54 2.83
N ASP A 135 3.95 2.23 2.70
CA ASP A 135 3.01 1.35 2.01
C ASP A 135 2.36 0.37 3.01
N LEU A 136 1.02 0.40 3.02
CA LEU A 136 0.13 -0.48 3.78
C LEU A 136 -0.86 -1.22 2.86
N SER A 137 -0.68 -1.12 1.54
CA SER A 137 -1.52 -1.76 0.53
C SER A 137 -1.54 -3.28 0.66
N TYR A 138 -2.50 -3.94 0.02
CA TYR A 138 -2.54 -5.40 -0.11
C TYR A 138 -2.56 -6.15 1.24
N ASN A 139 -3.14 -5.51 2.26
CA ASN A 139 -3.50 -6.10 3.55
C ASN A 139 -4.96 -6.60 3.56
N VAL A 140 -5.37 -7.28 4.64
CA VAL A 140 -6.71 -7.90 4.76
C VAL A 140 -7.81 -6.85 4.93
N ASN A 141 -7.69 -5.99 5.95
CA ASN A 141 -8.61 -4.89 6.18
C ASN A 141 -8.06 -3.85 7.17
N LEU A 142 -7.51 -2.74 6.65
CA LEU A 142 -7.11 -1.61 7.48
C LEU A 142 -8.36 -0.92 8.07
N LYS A 143 -8.26 -0.39 9.30
CA LYS A 143 -9.37 0.30 9.98
C LYS A 143 -8.95 1.69 10.49
N GLY A 144 -9.92 2.57 10.70
CA GLY A 144 -9.73 3.84 11.43
C GLY A 144 -9.32 5.01 10.53
N LYS A 145 -8.48 5.91 11.05
CA LYS A 145 -8.09 7.13 10.32
C LYS A 145 -6.78 6.92 9.56
N VAL A 146 -6.72 7.36 8.30
CA VAL A 146 -5.45 7.47 7.56
C VAL A 146 -4.50 8.45 8.27
N LEU A 147 -3.20 8.28 8.08
CA LEU A 147 -2.21 9.17 8.69
C LEU A 147 -2.24 10.59 8.08
N ILE A 148 -1.95 11.57 8.93
CA ILE A 148 -1.87 13.01 8.63
C ILE A 148 -0.46 13.56 8.94
N ASN A 149 0.55 12.68 8.88
CA ASN A 149 1.94 13.02 9.16
C ASN A 149 2.51 13.93 8.06
N LYS A 150 2.83 15.17 8.41
CA LYS A 150 3.40 16.18 7.49
C LYS A 150 4.79 15.86 6.93
N SER A 151 5.43 14.77 7.37
CA SER A 151 6.67 14.29 6.75
C SER A 151 6.44 13.24 5.66
N LEU A 152 5.22 12.70 5.53
CA LEU A 152 4.89 11.74 4.46
C LEU A 152 4.78 12.46 3.12
N GLU A 153 5.58 11.99 2.18
CA GLU A 153 5.58 12.39 0.77
C GLU A 153 4.73 11.40 -0.05
N ILE A 154 4.71 10.12 0.33
CA ILE A 154 3.89 9.07 -0.30
C ILE A 154 3.28 8.15 0.76
N CYS A 155 1.96 7.93 0.70
CA CYS A 155 1.25 6.99 1.57
C CYS A 155 0.23 6.15 0.78
N LEU A 156 0.39 4.83 0.81
CA LEU A 156 -0.39 3.88 -0.01
C LEU A 156 -1.25 2.96 0.85
N TYR A 157 -2.54 2.84 0.48
CA TYR A 157 -3.58 2.12 1.23
C TYR A 157 -4.49 1.28 0.31
N ASN A 158 -3.96 0.77 -0.81
CA ASN A 158 -4.76 0.13 -1.85
C ASN A 158 -5.08 -1.34 -1.51
N ASN A 159 -6.28 -1.83 -1.82
CA ASN A 159 -6.65 -3.24 -1.59
C ASN A 159 -6.40 -4.11 -2.84
N TYR A 160 -6.19 -5.42 -2.64
CA TYR A 160 -6.19 -6.44 -3.69
C TYR A 160 -7.47 -6.43 -4.54
N ASN A 161 -8.61 -6.11 -3.91
CA ASN A 161 -9.90 -5.99 -4.57
C ASN A 161 -10.30 -4.52 -4.66
N TYR A 162 -10.19 -3.92 -5.85
CA TYR A 162 -10.59 -2.53 -6.12
C TYR A 162 -12.06 -2.23 -5.74
N ASN A 163 -12.92 -3.26 -5.66
CA ASN A 163 -14.33 -3.13 -5.28
C ASN A 163 -14.56 -3.24 -3.76
N LYS A 164 -13.53 -3.52 -2.96
CA LYS A 164 -13.59 -3.51 -1.48
C LYS A 164 -12.59 -2.50 -0.93
N ALA A 165 -13.06 -1.26 -0.70
CA ALA A 165 -12.34 -0.31 0.13
C ALA A 165 -12.08 -0.90 1.54
N TYR A 166 -11.00 -0.46 2.18
CA TYR A 166 -10.76 -0.72 3.59
C TYR A 166 -11.71 0.11 4.47
N ASP A 167 -11.89 -0.29 5.73
CA ASP A 167 -12.68 0.43 6.74
C ASP A 167 -11.91 1.66 7.28
N ILE A 168 -11.25 2.39 6.39
CA ILE A 168 -10.46 3.61 6.66
C ILE A 168 -11.18 4.86 6.18
N CYS A 169 -10.97 5.96 6.89
CA CYS A 169 -11.53 7.26 6.53
C CYS A 169 -10.48 8.38 6.58
N LYS A 170 -10.68 9.42 5.77
CA LYS A 170 -9.89 10.67 5.80
C LYS A 170 -10.58 11.74 6.67
N PRO A 171 -9.87 12.39 7.60
CA PRO A 171 -10.45 13.46 8.40
C PRO A 171 -10.98 14.61 7.53
N LYS A 172 -12.10 15.23 7.95
CA LYS A 172 -12.65 16.40 7.28
C LYS A 172 -11.73 17.61 7.45
N ASN A 173 -11.63 18.44 6.42
CA ASN A 173 -10.86 19.70 6.41
C ASN A 173 -9.35 19.57 6.72
N VAL A 174 -8.76 18.40 6.46
CA VAL A 174 -7.31 18.18 6.52
C VAL A 174 -6.84 17.72 5.14
N GLU A 175 -5.92 18.48 4.54
CA GLU A 175 -5.22 18.08 3.33
C GLU A 175 -4.16 17.01 3.66
N ILE A 176 -4.01 16.02 2.79
CA ILE A 176 -3.18 14.83 3.01
C ILE A 176 -2.30 14.66 1.77
N GLU A 177 -1.21 15.42 1.74
CA GLU A 177 -0.29 15.58 0.61
C GLU A 177 0.23 14.24 0.05
N CYS A 178 0.35 13.21 0.89
CA CYS A 178 0.89 11.90 0.52
C CYS A 178 -0.05 10.97 -0.25
N LEU A 179 -1.35 11.31 -0.41
CA LEU A 179 -2.34 10.50 -1.12
C LEU A 179 -2.36 10.81 -2.63
N GLU A 180 -1.37 10.31 -3.37
CA GLU A 180 -1.17 10.62 -4.81
C GLU A 180 -2.42 10.45 -5.69
N ASN A 181 -3.29 9.47 -5.40
CA ASN A 181 -4.57 9.25 -6.09
C ASN A 181 -5.58 8.65 -5.12
N ASN A 182 -6.65 9.37 -4.71
CA ASN A 182 -7.68 8.75 -3.84
C ASN A 182 -9.09 9.39 -3.86
N GLU A 183 -9.90 9.00 -4.85
CA GLU A 183 -11.35 9.26 -4.90
C GLU A 183 -12.19 8.28 -4.06
N THR A 184 -11.60 7.19 -3.52
CA THR A 184 -12.36 6.07 -2.92
C THR A 184 -12.39 6.04 -1.40
N ILE A 185 -11.40 6.62 -0.71
CA ILE A 185 -11.43 6.79 0.76
C ILE A 185 -12.42 7.90 1.12
N LYS A 186 -13.47 7.51 1.84
CA LYS A 186 -14.52 8.39 2.36
C LYS A 186 -14.01 9.30 3.46
N TYR A 187 -14.68 10.44 3.66
CA TYR A 187 -14.46 11.24 4.85
C TYR A 187 -14.93 10.52 6.12
N CYS A 188 -14.31 10.81 7.25
CA CYS A 188 -14.75 10.28 8.54
C CYS A 188 -16.12 10.86 8.93
N ASP A 189 -17.01 9.99 9.43
CA ASP A 189 -18.29 10.41 10.02
C ASP A 189 -18.08 10.94 11.44
N ASP A 190 -17.40 12.09 11.51
CA ASP A 190 -17.07 12.83 12.73
C ASP A 190 -18.32 13.40 13.43
N ASN A 191 -19.15 12.51 14.01
CA ASN A 191 -20.23 12.84 14.95
C ASN A 191 -19.71 13.29 16.33
N THR A 192 -18.54 13.93 16.36
CA THR A 192 -17.88 14.47 17.56
C THR A 192 -17.33 15.86 17.27
N ASN A 193 -18.06 16.88 17.73
CA ASN A 193 -17.67 18.29 17.67
C ASN A 193 -16.39 18.53 18.49
N THR A 194 -15.23 18.33 17.87
CA THR A 194 -13.92 18.43 18.51
C THR A 194 -13.30 19.78 18.19
N THR A 195 -13.82 20.84 18.82
CA THR A 195 -13.30 22.21 18.66
C THR A 195 -11.82 22.25 19.02
N ILE A 196 -10.95 22.52 18.03
CA ILE A 196 -9.51 22.65 18.24
C ILE A 196 -9.25 23.93 19.05
N LYS A 197 -9.18 23.80 20.38
CA LYS A 197 -8.73 24.87 21.27
C LYS A 197 -7.22 25.07 21.11
N THR A 198 -6.85 25.94 20.18
CA THR A 198 -5.51 26.51 20.08
C THR A 198 -5.14 27.15 21.42
N LYS A 199 -4.16 26.57 22.12
CA LYS A 199 -3.59 27.15 23.35
C LYS A 199 -2.66 28.30 23.01
N THR A 200 -3.23 29.45 22.65
CA THR A 200 -2.47 30.70 22.58
C THR A 200 -1.92 31.02 23.97
N LYS A 201 -0.60 31.21 24.05
CA LYS A 201 0.13 31.39 25.32
C LYS A 201 0.17 32.87 25.69
N THR A 202 -0.83 33.34 26.43
CA THR A 202 -0.91 34.73 26.89
C THR A 202 -0.57 34.83 28.39
N THR A 203 0.38 35.70 28.72
CA THR A 203 0.85 35.93 30.10
C THR A 203 0.22 37.18 30.67
N THR A 204 -0.58 37.10 31.74
CA THR A 204 -0.86 38.25 32.62
C THR A 204 -1.27 37.86 34.04
N THR A 205 -0.56 38.46 34.99
CA THR A 205 -1.01 38.99 36.29
C THR A 205 -2.11 38.27 37.08
N SER A 206 -1.73 37.67 38.20
CA SER A 206 -2.61 37.37 39.32
C SER A 206 -2.93 38.62 40.15
N THR A 207 -4.21 38.93 40.37
CA THR A 207 -4.68 39.89 41.39
C THR A 207 -5.58 39.20 42.40
N THR A 208 -5.33 39.44 43.68
CA THR A 208 -6.08 38.88 44.81
C THR A 208 -7.23 39.78 45.25
N THR A 209 -8.39 39.20 45.57
CA THR A 209 -9.40 39.82 46.44
C THR A 209 -10.05 38.77 47.34
N THR A 210 -10.42 39.16 48.57
CA THR A 210 -10.70 38.23 49.68
C THR A 210 -11.97 38.54 50.45
N THR A 211 -12.75 37.51 50.79
CA THR A 211 -13.68 37.46 51.93
C THR A 211 -13.84 35.98 52.35
N LYS A 212 -13.52 35.57 53.59
CA LYS A 212 -14.37 35.55 54.80
C LYS A 212 -15.72 34.83 54.58
N LYS A 213 -16.18 33.88 55.42
CA LYS A 213 -15.69 33.23 56.67
C LYS A 213 -16.43 31.85 56.75
N THR A 214 -16.17 30.87 57.62
CA THR A 214 -16.16 30.86 59.11
C THR A 214 -15.49 29.57 59.64
N LYS A 215 -15.04 29.55 60.91
CA LYS A 215 -14.54 28.34 61.61
C LYS A 215 -15.67 27.36 61.98
N THR A 216 -15.32 26.10 62.26
CA THR A 216 -15.43 25.50 63.61
C THR A 216 -14.37 24.39 63.75
N THR A 217 -14.01 24.01 64.98
CA THR A 217 -12.79 23.28 65.34
C THR A 217 -13.09 21.93 66.00
N THR A 218 -12.31 20.89 65.70
CA THR A 218 -12.04 19.81 66.68
C THR A 218 -10.61 19.24 66.53
N THR A 219 -10.07 18.76 67.63
CA THR A 219 -8.76 18.07 67.80
C THR A 219 -8.87 16.58 67.34
N THR A 220 -7.85 15.69 67.38
CA THR A 220 -6.86 15.45 68.44
C THR A 220 -5.67 14.56 68.02
N SER A 221 -4.52 14.77 68.69
CA SER A 221 -3.42 13.83 69.00
C SER A 221 -2.85 12.85 67.96
N THR A 222 -1.58 13.11 67.59
CA THR A 222 -0.40 12.20 67.75
C THR A 222 -0.65 10.76 68.26
N SER A 223 0.06 9.74 67.74
CA SER A 223 1.50 9.55 68.04
C SER A 223 2.20 8.50 67.14
N THR A 224 3.51 8.33 67.30
CA THR A 224 4.38 7.47 66.48
C THR A 224 5.04 6.34 67.29
N LYS A 225 5.33 5.21 66.64
CA LYS A 225 6.57 4.43 66.93
C LYS A 225 6.94 3.44 65.82
N LYS A 226 8.26 3.28 65.62
CA LYS A 226 8.87 2.11 64.99
C LYS A 226 9.29 1.13 66.08
N THR A 227 9.28 -0.17 65.77
CA THR A 227 10.24 -1.12 66.35
C THR A 227 10.64 -2.16 65.30
N LYS A 228 11.76 -2.86 65.55
CA LYS A 228 12.43 -3.80 64.64
C LYS A 228 12.93 -4.96 65.49
N THR A 229 12.68 -6.20 65.07
CA THR A 229 13.19 -7.40 65.76
C THR A 229 13.64 -8.44 64.75
N THR A 230 14.54 -9.34 65.15
CA THR A 230 15.23 -10.30 64.30
C THR A 230 15.27 -11.66 64.99
N THR A 231 15.12 -12.75 64.23
CA THR A 231 15.42 -14.12 64.68
C THR A 231 16.01 -14.94 63.54
N THR A 232 16.73 -16.00 63.89
CA THR A 232 17.72 -16.68 63.03
C THR A 232 17.42 -18.19 62.94
N SER A 233 18.32 -18.97 62.34
CA SER A 233 18.31 -20.45 62.16
C SER A 233 17.53 -20.94 60.91
N THR A 234 17.93 -22.01 60.20
CA THR A 234 19.16 -22.82 60.27
C THR A 234 19.55 -23.36 58.88
N SER A 235 20.75 -23.92 58.73
CA SER A 235 21.22 -24.54 57.48
C SER A 235 20.98 -26.04 57.42
N THR A 236 20.98 -26.62 56.20
CA THR A 236 21.62 -27.92 55.92
C THR A 236 21.82 -28.16 54.42
N LYS A 237 22.68 -29.12 54.06
CA LYS A 237 23.21 -29.34 52.70
C LYS A 237 23.41 -30.84 52.46
N LYS A 238 22.79 -31.39 51.40
CA LYS A 238 23.01 -32.71 50.74
C LYS A 238 22.29 -32.61 49.39
N THR A 239 22.86 -32.83 48.20
CA THR A 239 23.89 -33.79 47.74
C THR A 239 23.40 -35.25 47.78
N LYS A 240 23.08 -35.79 46.60
CA LYS A 240 23.16 -37.23 46.29
C LYS A 240 23.49 -37.42 44.80
N THR A 241 23.95 -38.61 44.44
CA THR A 241 24.85 -38.85 43.30
C THR A 241 24.23 -39.76 42.23
N THR A 242 24.80 -39.72 41.03
CA THR A 242 24.57 -40.56 39.85
C THR A 242 24.54 -42.08 40.13
N THR A 243 23.68 -42.79 39.41
CA THR A 243 23.96 -44.16 38.93
C THR A 243 23.20 -44.45 37.62
N THR A 244 23.68 -45.43 36.86
CA THR A 244 23.25 -45.74 35.48
C THR A 244 22.71 -47.17 35.38
N SER A 245 21.73 -47.43 34.51
CA SER A 245 21.40 -48.78 34.04
C SER A 245 20.85 -48.81 32.61
N THR A 246 21.35 -49.77 31.81
CA THR A 246 20.88 -50.16 30.48
C THR A 246 19.96 -51.41 30.60
N THR A 247 19.24 -51.91 29.58
CA THR A 247 19.23 -51.57 28.14
C THR A 247 17.80 -51.19 27.65
N THR A 248 17.03 -51.81 26.73
CA THR A 248 17.14 -52.99 25.84
C THR A 248 16.21 -52.79 24.62
N LYS A 249 16.50 -53.41 23.45
CA LYS A 249 15.64 -53.34 22.24
C LYS A 249 14.43 -54.29 22.31
N LYS A 250 13.34 -53.91 21.62
CA LYS A 250 12.71 -54.82 20.63
C LYS A 250 12.26 -54.04 19.39
N THR A 251 12.32 -54.67 18.22
CA THR A 251 12.06 -54.08 16.91
C THR A 251 10.74 -54.59 16.35
N THR A 252 10.00 -53.75 15.63
CA THR A 252 8.96 -54.18 14.68
C THR A 252 9.14 -53.42 13.37
N THR A 253 8.97 -54.11 12.25
CA THR A 253 9.37 -53.63 10.92
C THR A 253 8.17 -53.53 9.99
N THR A 254 8.06 -52.44 9.22
CA THR A 254 7.11 -52.35 8.09
C THR A 254 7.78 -51.72 6.89
N THR A 255 7.61 -52.32 5.71
CA THR A 255 8.43 -52.05 4.51
C THR A 255 7.81 -51.04 3.55
N THR A 256 8.67 -50.38 2.78
CA THR A 256 8.33 -49.38 1.76
C THR A 256 7.62 -49.96 0.53
N LYS A 257 6.79 -49.15 -0.14
CA LYS A 257 6.54 -49.32 -1.59
C LYS A 257 6.51 -47.96 -2.30
N LYS A 258 7.35 -47.80 -3.33
CA LYS A 258 7.25 -46.74 -4.35
C LYS A 258 6.29 -47.19 -5.44
N THR A 259 5.58 -46.26 -6.07
CA THR A 259 4.87 -46.49 -7.34
C THR A 259 5.20 -45.37 -8.33
N LYS A 260 5.32 -45.71 -9.62
CA LYS A 260 5.65 -44.79 -10.72
C LYS A 260 4.42 -44.03 -11.21
N THR A 261 4.68 -42.89 -11.86
CA THR A 261 3.77 -42.23 -12.80
C THR A 261 3.51 -43.10 -14.04
N THR A 262 2.26 -43.15 -14.50
CA THR A 262 1.89 -43.55 -15.88
C THR A 262 0.79 -42.61 -16.36
N THR A 263 0.83 -42.22 -17.63
CA THR A 263 -0.13 -41.28 -18.25
C THR A 263 -1.13 -42.05 -19.12
N THR A 264 -2.42 -41.74 -19.02
CA THR A 264 -3.44 -42.13 -20.01
C THR A 264 -4.38 -40.95 -20.27
N THR A 265 -4.60 -40.62 -21.54
CA THR A 265 -5.52 -39.55 -21.98
C THR A 265 -6.86 -40.10 -22.44
N THR A 266 -7.95 -39.41 -22.07
CA THR A 266 -9.25 -39.53 -22.75
C THR A 266 -9.85 -38.14 -22.95
N LYS A 267 -10.48 -37.89 -24.11
CA LYS A 267 -11.09 -36.59 -24.46
C LYS A 267 -12.61 -36.63 -24.27
N THR A 268 -13.17 -35.55 -23.72
CA THR A 268 -14.55 -35.10 -23.97
C THR A 268 -14.62 -33.57 -23.90
N THR A 269 -15.71 -32.96 -24.38
CA THR A 269 -15.70 -31.60 -24.93
C THR A 269 -16.54 -30.56 -24.18
N LYS A 270 -15.99 -29.34 -24.01
CA LYS A 270 -16.70 -28.02 -23.88
C LYS A 270 -17.62 -27.85 -22.64
N LYS A 271 -17.81 -26.66 -22.04
CA LYS A 271 -17.26 -25.30 -22.22
C LYS A 271 -17.51 -24.48 -20.92
N SER A 272 -16.68 -23.46 -20.70
CA SER A 272 -16.89 -22.25 -19.86
C SER A 272 -16.11 -22.15 -18.54
N GLU A 273 -15.69 -20.90 -18.27
CA GLU A 273 -15.11 -20.31 -17.07
C GLU A 273 -13.83 -20.88 -16.41
N SER A 274 -13.13 -19.96 -15.74
CA SER A 274 -11.89 -20.11 -14.95
C SER A 274 -10.66 -20.68 -15.67
N THR A 275 -9.72 -19.81 -16.04
CA THR A 275 -8.31 -20.17 -16.30
C THR A 275 -7.61 -20.56 -14.99
N SER A 276 -7.86 -21.80 -14.53
CA SER A 276 -7.61 -22.32 -13.18
C SER A 276 -6.16 -22.34 -12.66
N LEU A 277 -5.22 -21.72 -13.37
CA LEU A 277 -3.81 -21.61 -13.00
C LEU A 277 -3.12 -20.35 -13.55
N GLY A 278 -3.88 -19.34 -14.01
CA GLY A 278 -3.29 -18.10 -14.55
C GLY A 278 -2.54 -18.25 -15.88
N LYS A 279 -2.81 -19.33 -16.63
CA LYS A 279 -2.21 -19.62 -17.93
C LYS A 279 -3.09 -19.19 -19.11
N CYS A 280 -2.47 -18.99 -20.26
CA CYS A 280 -3.10 -18.59 -21.52
C CYS A 280 -2.37 -19.19 -22.73
N GLY A 281 -3.02 -19.18 -23.89
CA GLY A 281 -2.47 -19.72 -25.14
C GLY A 281 -3.44 -20.68 -25.83
N LYS A 282 -2.99 -21.35 -26.90
CA LYS A 282 -3.82 -22.26 -27.73
C LYS A 282 -4.52 -23.37 -26.92
N GLU A 283 -3.89 -23.85 -25.84
CA GLU A 283 -4.43 -24.93 -24.99
C GLU A 283 -5.22 -24.43 -23.77
N TYR A 284 -4.97 -23.19 -23.32
CA TYR A 284 -5.51 -22.65 -22.05
C TYR A 284 -6.53 -21.52 -22.24
N GLY A 285 -6.70 -21.02 -23.46
CA GLY A 285 -7.64 -19.94 -23.78
C GLY A 285 -7.07 -18.53 -23.56
N LYS A 286 -7.97 -17.57 -23.37
CA LYS A 286 -7.64 -16.16 -23.15
C LYS A 286 -7.55 -15.85 -21.65
N CYS A 287 -6.72 -14.88 -21.30
CA CYS A 287 -6.67 -14.30 -19.96
C CYS A 287 -7.99 -13.60 -19.57
N PRO A 288 -8.21 -13.39 -18.26
CA PRO A 288 -9.27 -12.51 -17.75
C PRO A 288 -9.24 -11.10 -18.37
N SER A 289 -10.38 -10.41 -18.33
CA SER A 289 -10.53 -9.06 -18.88
C SER A 289 -9.47 -8.09 -18.31
N GLY A 290 -8.88 -7.28 -19.19
CA GLY A 290 -7.81 -6.34 -18.84
C GLY A 290 -6.41 -6.95 -18.68
N GLN A 291 -6.26 -8.29 -18.68
CA GLN A 291 -4.96 -8.94 -18.54
C GLN A 291 -4.30 -9.28 -19.88
N CYS A 292 -2.97 -9.31 -19.86
CA CYS A 292 -2.09 -9.55 -20.99
C CYS A 292 -1.57 -11.00 -20.96
N CYS A 293 -1.40 -11.64 -22.12
CA CYS A 293 -0.83 -12.98 -22.20
C CYS A 293 0.64 -12.90 -22.62
N SER A 294 1.56 -13.23 -21.72
CA SER A 294 3.00 -13.21 -22.00
C SER A 294 3.42 -14.27 -23.04
N LYS A 295 4.61 -14.10 -23.62
CA LYS A 295 5.27 -15.06 -24.54
C LYS A 295 5.33 -16.48 -23.97
N TYR A 296 5.38 -16.62 -22.65
CA TYR A 296 5.50 -17.88 -21.92
C TYR A 296 4.16 -18.53 -21.56
N GLY A 297 3.03 -17.98 -22.01
CA GLY A 297 1.69 -18.54 -21.77
C GLY A 297 1.14 -18.28 -20.38
N TRP A 298 1.52 -17.15 -19.76
CA TRP A 298 1.02 -16.70 -18.44
C TRP A 298 0.33 -15.35 -18.52
N CYS A 299 -0.75 -15.21 -17.76
CA CYS A 299 -1.52 -13.98 -17.64
C CYS A 299 -0.92 -13.02 -16.61
N GLY A 300 -0.88 -11.73 -16.94
CA GLY A 300 -0.46 -10.67 -16.02
C GLY A 300 -0.77 -9.29 -16.56
N THR A 301 -0.63 -8.27 -15.72
CA THR A 301 -0.89 -6.85 -16.06
C THR A 301 0.38 -6.01 -16.16
N THR A 302 1.56 -6.60 -15.92
CA THR A 302 2.83 -5.86 -15.96
C THR A 302 3.38 -5.75 -17.37
N GLU A 303 4.18 -4.70 -17.62
CA GLU A 303 4.86 -4.42 -18.88
C GLU A 303 5.52 -5.66 -19.54
N LYS A 304 6.11 -6.56 -18.74
CA LYS A 304 6.75 -7.81 -19.20
C LYS A 304 5.77 -8.85 -19.75
N HIS A 305 4.49 -8.76 -19.38
CA HIS A 305 3.40 -9.58 -19.93
C HIS A 305 2.68 -8.86 -21.07
N CYS A 306 2.74 -7.52 -21.12
CA CYS A 306 1.89 -6.69 -21.97
C CYS A 306 2.58 -6.13 -23.22
N LYS A 307 3.86 -5.73 -23.18
CA LYS A 307 4.55 -5.17 -24.35
C LYS A 307 4.69 -6.22 -25.46
N LEU A 308 4.44 -5.78 -26.69
CA LEU A 308 4.55 -6.62 -27.89
C LEU A 308 5.99 -7.12 -28.13
N SER A 309 7.00 -6.29 -27.86
CA SER A 309 8.44 -6.65 -27.89
C SER A 309 8.82 -7.74 -26.89
N ASN A 310 8.18 -7.78 -25.71
CA ASN A 310 8.30 -8.89 -24.76
C ASN A 310 7.55 -10.16 -25.21
N GLY A 311 6.95 -10.15 -26.42
CA GLY A 311 6.27 -11.27 -27.05
C GLY A 311 4.85 -11.51 -26.54
N CYS A 312 4.12 -10.46 -26.15
CA CYS A 312 2.73 -10.56 -25.74
C CYS A 312 1.85 -11.18 -26.86
N GLN A 313 1.03 -12.16 -26.49
CA GLN A 313 0.16 -12.91 -27.39
C GLN A 313 -1.24 -12.28 -27.49
N SER A 314 -1.43 -11.35 -28.42
CA SER A 314 -2.67 -10.58 -28.61
C SER A 314 -3.93 -11.42 -28.81
N ASN A 315 -3.80 -12.62 -29.38
CA ASN A 315 -4.90 -13.58 -29.52
C ASN A 315 -5.46 -14.08 -28.17
N PHE A 316 -4.65 -14.01 -27.10
CA PHE A 316 -4.93 -14.58 -25.78
C PHE A 316 -4.91 -13.57 -24.62
N GLY A 317 -4.60 -12.30 -24.86
CA GLY A 317 -4.68 -11.24 -23.85
C GLY A 317 -4.52 -9.84 -24.48
N LYS A 318 -4.79 -8.78 -23.71
CA LYS A 318 -4.65 -7.40 -24.18
C LYS A 318 -3.17 -7.01 -24.20
N CYS A 319 -2.59 -6.76 -25.36
CA CYS A 319 -1.20 -6.30 -25.48
C CYS A 319 -1.11 -4.78 -25.60
N LEU A 320 0.07 -4.25 -25.31
CA LEU A 320 0.48 -2.86 -25.50
C LEU A 320 1.44 -2.79 -26.69
N ASN A 321 1.15 -1.88 -27.62
CA ASN A 321 2.06 -1.50 -28.69
C ASN A 321 3.09 -0.49 -28.15
N GLU A 322 4.17 -0.23 -28.91
CA GLU A 322 5.32 0.53 -28.42
C GLU A 322 5.25 2.04 -28.71
N ASP A 323 4.15 2.51 -29.30
CA ASP A 323 3.99 3.87 -29.85
C ASP A 323 3.62 4.96 -28.81
N ASP A 324 3.39 4.60 -27.53
CA ASP A 324 2.65 5.47 -26.59
C ASP A 324 3.47 6.09 -25.42
N ASP A 325 4.68 5.61 -25.11
CA ASP A 325 5.49 6.13 -23.99
C ASP A 325 6.49 7.22 -24.42
N LEU A 326 5.95 8.41 -24.77
CA LEU A 326 6.73 9.66 -24.76
C LEU A 326 6.73 10.24 -23.33
N PRO A 327 7.87 10.75 -22.81
CA PRO A 327 7.99 11.18 -21.42
C PRO A 327 7.00 12.30 -21.07
N ILE A 328 6.52 12.36 -19.83
CA ILE A 328 5.63 13.45 -19.39
C ILE A 328 6.48 14.66 -19.03
N SER A 329 6.14 15.81 -19.62
CA SER A 329 6.84 17.07 -19.41
C SER A 329 6.64 17.64 -18.00
N THR A 330 7.74 18.07 -17.40
CA THR A 330 7.80 18.68 -16.06
C THR A 330 7.97 20.20 -16.09
N ASN A 331 8.05 20.83 -17.27
CA ASN A 331 8.34 22.26 -17.43
C ASN A 331 7.33 23.01 -18.32
N ASN A 332 6.12 22.45 -18.48
CA ASN A 332 5.03 22.95 -19.33
C ASN A 332 5.35 23.07 -20.83
N LYS A 333 6.48 22.53 -21.33
CA LYS A 333 6.75 22.40 -22.78
C LYS A 333 6.31 21.04 -23.33
N CYS A 334 6.17 20.91 -24.64
CA CYS A 334 5.82 19.65 -25.30
C CYS A 334 6.34 19.60 -26.74
N GLY A 335 6.42 18.39 -27.31
CA GLY A 335 6.99 18.15 -28.63
C GLY A 335 8.07 17.07 -28.60
N LYS A 336 8.76 16.84 -29.73
CA LYS A 336 9.73 15.74 -29.90
C LYS A 336 10.85 15.71 -28.86
N GLU A 337 11.27 16.88 -28.35
CA GLU A 337 12.34 17.02 -27.35
C GLU A 337 11.85 17.03 -25.90
N TYR A 338 10.59 17.42 -25.67
CA TYR A 338 10.02 17.68 -24.33
C TYR A 338 8.95 16.66 -23.90
N GLY A 339 8.51 15.82 -24.84
CA GLY A 339 7.53 14.75 -24.59
C GLY A 339 6.08 15.22 -24.61
N LYS A 340 5.23 14.45 -23.92
CA LYS A 340 3.78 14.63 -23.79
C LYS A 340 3.44 15.58 -22.62
N CYS A 341 2.37 16.34 -22.77
CA CYS A 341 1.80 17.13 -21.68
C CYS A 341 1.19 16.27 -20.57
N PRO A 342 1.06 16.79 -19.34
CA PRO A 342 0.33 16.13 -18.25
C PRO A 342 -1.11 15.74 -18.63
N SER A 343 -1.64 14.68 -18.00
CA SER A 343 -2.96 14.13 -18.33
C SER A 343 -4.07 15.18 -18.26
N GLY A 344 -4.84 15.31 -19.34
CA GLY A 344 -5.90 16.32 -19.47
C GLY A 344 -5.46 17.62 -20.17
N GLN A 345 -4.16 17.83 -20.37
CA GLN A 345 -3.64 19.01 -21.07
C GLN A 345 -3.38 18.75 -22.56
N CYS A 346 -3.36 19.85 -23.31
CA CYS A 346 -3.22 19.93 -24.75
C CYS A 346 -1.86 20.51 -25.12
N CYS A 347 -1.23 20.01 -26.18
CA CYS A 347 0.04 20.55 -26.66
C CYS A 347 -0.20 21.55 -27.80
N SER A 348 0.04 22.84 -27.57
CA SER A 348 -0.10 23.87 -28.59
C SER A 348 0.92 23.74 -29.73
N LYS A 349 0.63 24.41 -30.86
CA LYS A 349 1.54 24.55 -32.02
C LYS A 349 2.94 25.05 -31.66
N TYR A 350 3.05 25.84 -30.57
CA TYR A 350 4.30 26.45 -30.10
C TYR A 350 5.06 25.60 -29.09
N GLY A 351 4.64 24.35 -28.86
CA GLY A 351 5.33 23.44 -27.93
C GLY A 351 5.11 23.78 -26.46
N TRP A 352 3.94 24.33 -26.11
CA TRP A 352 3.52 24.60 -24.73
C TRP A 352 2.26 23.84 -24.35
N CYS A 353 2.22 23.35 -23.12
CA CYS A 353 1.09 22.66 -22.52
C CYS A 353 0.08 23.63 -21.92
N GLY A 354 -1.21 23.36 -22.13
CA GLY A 354 -2.30 24.12 -21.53
C GLY A 354 -3.67 23.50 -21.77
N THR A 355 -4.69 24.02 -21.12
CA THR A 355 -6.09 23.54 -21.23
C THR A 355 -7.02 24.53 -21.92
N SER A 356 -6.53 25.70 -22.34
CA SER A 356 -7.36 26.69 -23.02
C SER A 356 -7.58 26.33 -24.49
N GLU A 357 -8.68 26.82 -25.06
CA GLU A 357 -9.13 26.50 -26.43
C GLU A 357 -8.01 26.60 -27.48
N LYS A 358 -7.17 27.65 -27.40
CA LYS A 358 -6.01 27.89 -28.29
C LYS A 358 -4.85 26.89 -28.16
N HIS A 359 -4.78 26.13 -27.07
CA HIS A 359 -3.84 25.02 -26.90
C HIS A 359 -4.43 23.69 -27.41
N CYS A 360 -5.76 23.58 -27.45
CA CYS A 360 -6.48 22.34 -27.64
C CYS A 360 -7.09 22.17 -29.04
N LYS A 361 -7.44 23.25 -29.73
CA LYS A 361 -7.98 23.21 -31.09
C LYS A 361 -6.97 22.61 -32.06
N LEU A 362 -7.41 21.60 -32.82
CA LEU A 362 -6.65 21.10 -33.96
C LEU A 362 -6.47 22.19 -35.03
N SER A 363 -7.47 23.07 -35.20
CA SER A 363 -7.47 24.24 -36.09
C SER A 363 -6.45 25.32 -35.69
N ASP A 364 -6.13 25.48 -34.40
CA ASP A 364 -5.03 26.33 -33.91
C ASP A 364 -3.65 25.62 -33.94
N GLY A 365 -3.61 24.37 -34.42
CA GLY A 365 -2.39 23.57 -34.58
C GLY A 365 -1.98 22.77 -33.35
N CYS A 366 -2.93 22.31 -32.53
CA CYS A 366 -2.66 21.38 -31.43
C CYS A 366 -1.97 20.08 -31.93
N GLN A 367 -0.94 19.64 -31.21
CA GLN A 367 -0.11 18.49 -31.56
C GLN A 367 -0.56 17.22 -30.82
N SER A 368 -1.42 16.42 -31.47
CA SER A 368 -2.07 15.23 -30.86
C SER A 368 -1.09 14.18 -30.32
N ASN A 369 0.09 14.04 -30.93
CA ASN A 369 1.13 13.12 -30.45
C ASN A 369 1.72 13.51 -29.09
N PHE A 370 1.54 14.77 -28.68
CA PHE A 370 2.15 15.36 -27.48
C PHE A 370 1.13 15.91 -26.47
N GLY A 371 -0.17 15.80 -26.73
CA GLY A 371 -1.22 16.23 -25.79
C GLY A 371 -2.62 15.95 -26.33
N LYS A 372 -3.64 16.06 -25.48
CA LYS A 372 -5.03 15.84 -25.89
C LYS A 372 -5.49 17.00 -26.77
N CYS A 373 -5.83 16.74 -28.04
CA CYS A 373 -6.41 17.74 -28.93
C CYS A 373 -7.92 17.55 -29.06
N LEU A 374 -8.65 18.65 -29.17
CA LEU A 374 -10.07 18.68 -29.46
C LEU A 374 -10.27 18.64 -30.99
N ASN A 375 -10.82 17.52 -31.46
CA ASN A 375 -11.39 17.41 -32.79
C ASN A 375 -12.79 18.06 -32.77
N GLU A 376 -13.17 18.79 -33.83
CA GLU A 376 -14.38 19.63 -33.84
C GLU A 376 -15.72 18.87 -33.97
N ASP A 377 -15.70 17.53 -33.94
CA ASP A 377 -16.86 16.71 -34.35
C ASP A 377 -17.57 15.85 -33.30
N ASP A 378 -16.93 15.36 -32.22
CA ASP A 378 -17.53 14.24 -31.44
C ASP A 378 -17.85 14.44 -29.93
N ASP A 379 -17.26 15.37 -29.18
CA ASP A 379 -17.68 15.63 -27.78
C ASP A 379 -18.36 16.99 -27.60
N LEU A 380 -19.55 17.12 -28.21
CA LEU A 380 -20.54 18.13 -27.86
C LEU A 380 -21.11 17.84 -26.45
N PRO A 381 -21.15 18.82 -25.53
CA PRO A 381 -21.50 18.59 -24.13
C PRO A 381 -22.92 18.04 -23.97
N ILE A 382 -23.18 17.29 -22.89
CA ILE A 382 -24.53 16.79 -22.60
C ILE A 382 -25.36 17.92 -21.98
N SER A 383 -26.50 18.23 -22.59
CA SER A 383 -27.41 19.27 -22.12
C SER A 383 -28.02 18.96 -20.75
N THR A 384 -27.99 19.96 -19.87
CA THR A 384 -28.56 19.93 -18.52
C THR A 384 -29.87 20.71 -18.40
N ASN A 385 -30.34 21.38 -19.46
CA ASN A 385 -31.51 22.26 -19.46
C ASN A 385 -32.57 21.90 -20.52
N SER A 386 -32.52 20.67 -21.03
CA SER A 386 -33.40 20.13 -22.08
C SER A 386 -33.35 20.85 -23.45
N LYS A 387 -32.41 21.77 -23.68
CA LYS A 387 -32.13 22.33 -25.01
C LYS A 387 -31.04 21.54 -25.74
N CYS A 388 -30.94 21.66 -27.06
CA CYS A 388 -29.92 21.01 -27.87
C CYS A 388 -29.61 21.80 -29.14
N GLY A 389 -28.46 21.52 -29.75
CA GLY A 389 -27.97 22.27 -30.92
C GLY A 389 -26.54 22.78 -30.70
N LYS A 390 -26.03 23.59 -31.64
CA LYS A 390 -24.63 24.03 -31.66
C LYS A 390 -24.16 24.74 -30.37
N GLU A 391 -25.08 25.44 -29.69
CA GLU A 391 -24.82 26.17 -28.43
C GLU A 391 -25.09 25.35 -27.15
N TYR A 392 -25.99 24.36 -27.23
CA TYR A 392 -26.50 23.63 -26.05
C TYR A 392 -26.04 22.16 -25.98
N GLY A 393 -25.38 21.67 -27.03
CA GLY A 393 -24.79 20.34 -27.09
C GLY A 393 -25.76 19.21 -27.46
N LYS A 394 -25.38 17.99 -27.09
CA LYS A 394 -26.11 16.72 -27.32
C LYS A 394 -27.15 16.51 -26.21
N CYS A 395 -28.31 15.95 -26.56
CA CYS A 395 -29.32 15.54 -25.58
C CYS A 395 -28.84 14.37 -24.69
N PRO A 396 -29.41 14.20 -23.48
CA PRO A 396 -29.17 13.03 -22.64
C PRO A 396 -29.41 11.70 -23.36
N SER A 397 -28.70 10.65 -22.94
CA SER A 397 -28.72 9.35 -23.61
C SER A 397 -30.15 8.78 -23.73
N GLY A 398 -30.57 8.47 -24.95
CA GLY A 398 -31.92 7.99 -25.26
C GLY A 398 -32.91 9.07 -25.68
N GLN A 399 -32.53 10.35 -25.67
CA GLN A 399 -33.37 11.45 -26.14
C GLN A 399 -32.98 11.94 -27.54
N CYS A 400 -33.95 12.57 -28.20
CA CYS A 400 -33.92 13.05 -29.56
C CYS A 400 -33.87 14.58 -29.56
N CYS A 401 -33.09 15.20 -30.46
CA CYS A 401 -33.04 16.66 -30.58
C CYS A 401 -34.01 17.13 -31.68
N SER A 402 -35.08 17.83 -31.31
CA SER A 402 -36.05 18.38 -32.28
C SER A 402 -35.48 19.52 -33.13
N LYS A 403 -36.14 19.82 -34.26
CA LYS A 403 -35.83 20.97 -35.13
C LYS A 403 -35.73 22.31 -34.38
N TYR A 404 -36.48 22.45 -33.27
CA TYR A 404 -36.54 23.67 -32.46
C TYR A 404 -35.51 23.74 -31.33
N GLY A 405 -34.54 22.81 -31.30
CA GLY A 405 -33.47 22.81 -30.30
C GLY A 405 -33.92 22.37 -28.91
N TRP A 406 -34.91 21.47 -28.83
CA TRP A 406 -35.38 20.87 -27.57
C TRP A 406 -35.22 19.35 -27.57
N CYS A 407 -34.84 18.79 -26.43
CA CYS A 407 -34.68 17.37 -26.17
C CYS A 407 -36.01 16.72 -25.76
N GLY A 408 -36.31 15.55 -26.33
CA GLY A 408 -37.47 14.76 -25.95
C GLY A 408 -37.45 13.36 -26.56
N THR A 409 -38.34 12.48 -26.10
CA THR A 409 -38.45 11.09 -26.55
C THR A 409 -39.67 10.82 -27.44
N SER A 410 -40.51 11.84 -27.68
CA SER A 410 -41.74 11.67 -28.46
C SER A 410 -41.49 11.73 -29.97
N GLU A 411 -42.40 11.15 -30.74
CA GLU A 411 -42.29 11.03 -32.20
C GLU A 411 -42.08 12.39 -32.94
N LYS A 412 -42.59 13.48 -32.35
CA LYS A 412 -42.38 14.87 -32.82
C LYS A 412 -40.94 15.36 -32.67
N HIS A 413 -40.16 14.79 -31.74
CA HIS A 413 -38.75 15.09 -31.52
C HIS A 413 -37.83 14.13 -32.28
N CYS A 414 -38.24 12.87 -32.47
CA CYS A 414 -37.37 11.80 -32.96
C CYS A 414 -37.41 11.57 -34.47
N LYS A 415 -38.57 11.71 -35.14
CA LYS A 415 -38.68 11.46 -36.59
C LYS A 415 -37.77 12.40 -37.39
N LEU A 416 -36.96 11.83 -38.27
CA LEU A 416 -36.13 12.58 -39.21
C LEU A 416 -36.97 13.53 -40.09
N SER A 417 -38.17 13.11 -40.50
CA SER A 417 -39.13 13.94 -41.26
C SER A 417 -39.69 15.14 -40.49
N ASN A 418 -39.64 15.12 -39.16
CA ASN A 418 -39.99 16.27 -38.32
C ASN A 418 -38.78 17.22 -38.09
N GLY A 419 -37.63 16.95 -38.74
CA GLY A 419 -36.41 17.74 -38.62
C GLY A 419 -35.58 17.41 -37.37
N CYS A 420 -35.58 16.15 -36.92
CA CYS A 420 -34.69 15.72 -35.84
C CYS A 420 -33.21 15.91 -36.21
N GLN A 421 -32.44 16.50 -35.29
CA GLN A 421 -31.04 16.88 -35.50
C GLN A 421 -30.09 15.78 -35.00
N SER A 422 -29.66 14.88 -35.89
CA SER A 422 -28.87 13.70 -35.55
C SER A 422 -27.49 13.98 -34.92
N LYS A 423 -26.86 15.13 -35.20
CA LYS A 423 -25.60 15.55 -34.52
C LYS A 423 -25.80 15.87 -33.03
N PHE A 424 -27.04 16.08 -32.59
CA PHE A 424 -27.38 16.51 -31.22
C PHE A 424 -28.35 15.55 -30.48
N GLY A 425 -28.80 14.44 -31.08
CA GLY A 425 -29.67 13.47 -30.42
C GLY A 425 -29.96 12.23 -31.27
N LYS A 426 -30.54 11.20 -30.68
CA LYS A 426 -30.88 9.95 -31.40
C LYS A 426 -32.15 10.15 -32.22
N CYS A 427 -32.06 10.15 -33.54
CA CYS A 427 -33.20 10.27 -34.44
C CYS A 427 -33.67 8.89 -34.94
N ASN A 428 -34.95 8.83 -35.34
CA ASN A 428 -35.63 7.67 -35.92
C ASN A 428 -36.08 7.98 -37.36
#